data_AF-A0A7D4UM14-F1
#
_entry.id   AF-A0A7D4UM14-F1
#
_cell.length_a   1.000
_cell.length_b   1.000
_cell.length_c   1.000
_cell.angle_alpha   90.00
_cell.angle_beta   90.00
_cell.angle_gamma   90.00
#
_symmetry.space_group_name_H-M   'P 1'
#
loop_
_entity.id
_entity.type
_entity.pdbx_description
1 polymer ?
#
loop_
_entity_poly.entity_id
_entity_poly.type
_entity_poly.pdbx_seq_one_letter_code
_entity_poly.pdbx_strand_id
1 'polypeptide(L)' 'MQINDQQLQAFVQLYYEECGVMLSDKDAYEKASLLLQYVLMCLKPFPNADRDEIMDVQD' A
#
# COMPACT_ATOMS: atom_id res chain seq x y z
N MET A 1 1.08 -10.19 3.54
CA MET A 1 0.15 -9.54 4.48
C MET A 1 -1.25 -9.82 3.93
N GLN A 2 -2.12 -10.43 4.72
CA GLN A 2 -3.46 -10.85 4.27
C GLN A 2 -4.48 -9.90 4.91
N ILE A 3 -5.43 -9.39 4.11
CA ILE A 3 -6.52 -8.54 4.61
C ILE A 3 -7.52 -9.47 5.30
N ASN A 4 -7.85 -9.17 6.56
CA ASN A 4 -8.87 -9.93 7.28
C ASN A 4 -10.28 -9.37 7.01
N ASP A 5 -11.30 -10.13 7.37
CA ASP A 5 -12.70 -9.79 7.07
C ASP A 5 -13.14 -8.46 7.70
N GLN A 6 -12.66 -8.14 8.90
CA GLN A 6 -12.97 -6.86 9.56
C GLN A 6 -12.36 -5.68 8.82
N GLN A 7 -11.12 -5.80 8.35
CA GLN A 7 -10.45 -4.79 7.54
C GLN A 7 -11.14 -4.61 6.20
N LEU A 8 -11.60 -5.71 5.60
CA LEU A 8 -12.34 -5.67 4.35
C LEU A 8 -13.68 -4.95 4.54
N GLN A 9 -14.44 -5.27 5.59
CA GLN A 9 -15.69 -4.60 5.91
C GLN A 9 -15.49 -3.10 6.19
N ALA A 10 -14.47 -2.73 6.95
CA ALA A 10 -14.15 -1.33 7.21
C ALA A 10 -13.80 -0.58 5.91
N PHE A 11 -13.04 -1.23 5.00
CA PHE A 11 -12.73 -0.65 3.69
C PHE A 11 -13.99 -0.45 2.84
N VAL A 12 -14.88 -1.45 2.78
CA VAL A 12 -16.15 -1.33 2.04
C VAL A 12 -17.00 -0.19 2.57
N GLN A 13 -17.13 -0.09 3.90
CA GLN A 13 -17.90 0.96 4.53
C GLN A 13 -17.31 2.34 4.21
N LEU A 14 -16.00 2.53 4.40
CA LEU A 14 -15.33 3.79 4.10
C LEU A 14 -15.46 4.16 2.61
N TYR A 15 -15.29 3.19 1.71
CA TYR A 15 -15.44 3.43 0.28
C TYR A 15 -16.87 3.86 -0.08
N TYR A 16 -17.88 3.27 0.56
CA TYR A 16 -19.26 3.68 0.39
C TYR A 16 -19.52 5.10 0.92
N GLU A 17 -18.99 5.44 2.09
CA GLU A 17 -19.15 6.78 2.68
C GLU A 17 -18.51 7.88 1.82
N GLU A 18 -17.33 7.62 1.25
CA GLU A 18 -16.57 8.60 0.46
C GLU A 18 -17.02 8.67 -1.00
N CYS A 19 -17.35 7.52 -1.61
CA CYS A 19 -17.61 7.43 -3.05
C CYS A 19 -19.09 7.17 -3.39
N GLY A 20 -19.94 6.86 -2.40
CA GLY A 20 -21.36 6.54 -2.63
C GLY A 20 -21.59 5.24 -3.41
N VAL A 21 -20.58 4.38 -3.54
CA VAL A 21 -20.62 3.15 -4.33
C VAL A 21 -20.40 1.96 -3.43
N MET A 22 -21.34 1.01 -3.46
CA MET A 22 -21.22 -0.25 -2.74
C MET A 22 -20.41 -1.24 -3.57
N LEU A 23 -19.32 -1.74 -3.01
CA LEU A 23 -18.45 -2.71 -3.67
C LEU A 23 -18.95 -4.14 -3.41
N SER A 24 -18.76 -5.01 -4.40
CA SER A 24 -18.83 -6.46 -4.16
C SER A 24 -17.63 -6.92 -3.35
N ASP A 25 -17.74 -8.04 -2.62
CA ASP A 25 -16.62 -8.58 -1.82
C ASP A 25 -15.35 -8.79 -2.65
N LYS A 26 -15.50 -9.22 -3.90
CA LYS A 26 -14.38 -9.43 -4.83
C LYS A 26 -13.70 -8.10 -5.17
N ASP A 27 -14.47 -7.09 -5.57
CA ASP A 27 -13.93 -5.78 -5.96
C ASP A 27 -13.29 -5.07 -4.77
N ALA A 28 -13.92 -5.19 -3.59
CA ALA A 28 -13.39 -4.67 -2.35
C ALA A 28 -12.03 -5.29 -2.02
N TYR A 29 -11.91 -6.61 -2.14
CA TYR A 29 -10.67 -7.31 -1.83
C TYR A 29 -9.55 -6.93 -2.79
N GLU A 30 -9.82 -6.85 -4.09
CA GLU A 30 -8.84 -6.42 -5.09
C GLU A 30 -8.36 -4.99 -4.84
N LYS A 31 -9.28 -4.04 -4.61
CA LYS A 31 -8.95 -2.63 -4.37
C LYS A 31 -8.18 -2.43 -3.06
N ALA A 32 -8.64 -3.05 -1.97
CA ALA A 32 -7.96 -2.97 -0.68
C ALA A 32 -6.56 -3.60 -0.75
N SER A 33 -6.40 -4.70 -1.50
CA SER A 33 -5.09 -5.34 -1.73
C SER A 33 -4.14 -4.43 -2.49
N LEU A 34 -4.61 -3.75 -3.55
CA LEU A 34 -3.82 -2.79 -4.31
C LEU A 34 -3.39 -1.60 -3.45
N LEU A 35 -4.31 -1.05 -2.65
CA LEU A 35 -4.01 0.05 -1.75
C LEU A 35 -2.94 -0.35 -0.73
N LEU A 36 -3.05 -1.55 -0.14
CA LEU A 36 -2.07 -2.06 0.80
C LEU A 36 -0.68 -2.22 0.16
N GLN A 37 -0.62 -2.73 -1.08
CA GLN A 37 0.63 -2.84 -1.83
C GLN A 37 1.26 -1.47 -2.09
N TYR A 38 0.46 -0.49 -2.49
CA TYR A 38 0.92 0.88 -2.71
C TYR A 38 1.51 1.51 -1.45
N VAL A 39 0.78 1.41 -0.33
CA VAL A 39 1.24 1.90 0.97
C VAL A 39 2.56 1.24 1.37
N LEU A 40 2.69 -0.07 1.19
CA LEU A 40 3.93 -0.79 1.47
C LEU A 40 5.10 -0.37 0.55
N MET A 41 4.83 -0.06 -0.70
CA MET A 41 5.83 0.47 -1.64
C MET A 41 6.31 1.85 -1.19
N CYS A 42 5.41 2.72 -0.75
CA CYS A 42 5.75 4.06 -0.26
C CYS A 42 6.42 4.05 1.12
N LEU A 43 6.05 3.10 1.99
CA LEU A 43 6.58 3.00 3.36
C LEU A 43 7.86 2.19 3.46
N LYS A 44 8.20 1.36 2.47
CA LYS A 44 9.52 0.73 2.45
C LYS A 44 10.56 1.84 2.22
N PRO A 45 11.41 2.18 3.21
CA PRO A 45 12.62 2.93 2.89
C PRO A 45 13.36 2.10 1.85
N PHE A 46 13.83 2.75 0.78
CA PHE A 46 14.81 2.12 -0.10
C PHE A 46 15.92 1.57 0.82
N PRO A 47 16.19 0.25 0.81
CA PRO A 47 17.35 -0.27 1.52
C PRO A 47 18.54 0.44 0.90
N ASN A 48 19.18 1.30 1.70
CA ASN A 48 20.43 2.01 1.43
C ASN A 48 20.77 2.10 -0.06
N ALA A 49 20.44 3.22 -0.69
CA ALA A 49 21.35 3.69 -1.73
C ALA A 49 22.68 3.88 -1.00
N ASP A 50 23.60 2.92 -1.15
CA ASP A 50 24.92 2.89 -0.55
C ASP A 50 25.53 4.28 -0.66
N ARG A 51 25.52 5.01 0.46
CA ARG A 51 26.14 6.33 0.57
C ARG A 51 27.66 6.25 0.65
N ASP A 52 28.22 5.05 0.47
CA ASP A 52 29.65 4.77 0.61
C ASP A 52 30.38 4.53 -0.72
N GLU A 53 29.73 4.65 -1.90
CA GLU A 53 30.43 4.54 -3.21
C GLU A 53 30.76 5.88 -3.89
N ILE A 54 30.63 7.02 -3.20
CA ILE A 54 31.01 8.34 -3.75
C ILE A 54 32.00 9.08 -2.85
N MET A 55 33.08 8.42 -2.43
CA MET A 55 34.31 9.09 -2.02
C MET A 55 35.52 8.16 -2.24
N ASP A 56 35.99 8.06 -3.47
CA ASP A 56 37.41 7.74 -3.76
C ASP A 56 37.77 8.12 -5.21
N VAL A 57 37.43 9.35 -5.59
CA VAL A 57 38.11 10.04 -6.70
C VAL A 57 38.58 11.39 -6.17
N GLN A 58 39.72 11.38 -5.50
CA GLN A 58 40.61 12.54 -5.46
C GLN A 58 42.00 12.09 -5.89
N ASP A 59 42.51 12.79 -6.91
CA ASP A 59 43.84 12.68 -7.52
C ASP A 59 45.01 12.69 -6.52
#